data_AF-A0A2H3I356-F1
#
_entry.id   AF-A0A2H3I356-F1
#
_cell.length_a   1.000
_cell.length_b   1.000
_cell.length_c   1.000
_cell.angle_alpha   90.00
_cell.angle_beta   90.00
_cell.angle_gamma   90.00
#
_symmetry.space_group_name_H-M   'P 1'
#
loop_
_entity.id
_entity.type
_entity.pdbx_description
1 polymer ?
#
loop_
_entity_poly.entity_id
_entity_poly.type
_entity_poly.pdbx_seq_one_letter_code
_entity_poly.pdbx_strand_id
1 'polypeptide(L)'
;MRQFDVPGTVVLIACLSCLLLGLQWGGSTYPWNSVRVIALLVLACVLAIAFIFMQIWFSTSPQTSATIPASIVKTPSVWLAASYAMCMTGGLYIAILYIPIWFQAIQDKSSLGSAMILTPLIAGYVLCSIIAGILTSFAGYYNPAMLIGTVLTAVGTGLLTTITPDTKIAKWIGYQLLFGCGIGFGFGQPSYVVQTLLPDRDVPIGVTLITLIQNLAATIFVTVAQTIFENNLTTRLHPLIAASDVSDVDLSLIGSVGATQLIDQFPASERPMVLDAYSAALIYTLYIALALSCASVVGTAFTEWKSMKSSESDVNIDQVEQ
;
A
#
# COMPACT_ATOMS: atom_id res chain seq x y z
N MET A 1 -29.65 19.90 8.65
CA MET A 1 -28.17 19.95 8.63
C MET A 1 -27.68 18.95 9.67
N ARG A 2 -27.02 17.86 9.26
CA ARG A 2 -26.40 16.92 10.21
C ARG A 2 -25.29 17.68 10.95
N GLN A 3 -25.31 17.65 12.28
CA GLN A 3 -24.20 18.17 13.07
C GLN A 3 -22.97 17.29 12.81
N PHE A 4 -21.86 17.91 12.43
CA PHE A 4 -20.58 17.26 12.19
C PHE A 4 -20.10 16.61 13.51
N ASP A 5 -19.67 15.35 13.49
CA ASP A 5 -19.08 14.67 14.66
C ASP A 5 -17.64 15.15 14.86
N VAL A 6 -17.53 16.39 15.35
CA VAL A 6 -16.25 17.02 15.70
C VAL A 6 -15.49 16.20 16.75
N PRO A 7 -16.12 15.69 17.83
CA PRO A 7 -15.40 14.89 18.82
C PRO A 7 -14.82 13.60 18.23
N GLY A 8 -15.62 12.83 17.47
CA GLY A 8 -15.15 11.60 16.83
C GLY A 8 -14.04 11.87 15.81
N THR A 9 -14.18 12.94 15.02
CA THR A 9 -13.15 13.35 14.05
C THR A 9 -11.83 13.72 14.73
N VAL A 10 -11.87 14.46 15.84
CA VAL A 10 -10.66 14.84 16.60
C VAL A 10 -9.95 13.61 17.16
N VAL A 11 -10.71 12.68 17.75
CA VAL A 11 -10.16 11.42 18.27
C VAL A 11 -9.54 10.58 17.16
N LEU A 12 -10.20 10.50 15.99
CA LEU A 12 -9.67 9.79 14.83
C LEU A 12 -8.37 10.41 14.32
N ILE A 13 -8.31 11.73 14.17
CA ILE A 13 -7.09 12.44 13.74
C ILE A 13 -5.95 12.21 14.72
N ALA A 14 -6.22 12.33 16.03
CA ALA A 14 -5.22 12.06 17.07
C ALA A 14 -4.74 10.61 17.03
N CYS A 15 -5.66 9.64 16.86
CA CYS A 15 -5.34 8.22 16.73
C CYS A 15 -4.41 7.95 15.54
N LEU A 16 -4.78 8.44 14.36
CA LEU A 16 -4.02 8.26 13.12
C LEU A 16 -2.65 8.93 13.21
N SER A 17 -2.58 10.12 13.81
CA SER A 17 -1.32 10.84 14.01
C SER A 17 -0.37 10.06 14.92
N CYS A 18 -0.86 9.52 16.04
CA CYS A 18 -0.07 8.69 16.95
C CYS A 18 0.39 7.38 16.27
N LEU A 19 -0.50 6.73 15.53
CA LEU A 19 -0.20 5.49 14.81
C LEU A 19 0.89 5.70 13.76
N LEU A 20 0.72 6.71 12.90
CA LEU A 20 1.65 7.04 11.82
C LEU A 20 3.02 7.45 12.38
N LEU A 21 3.06 8.30 13.41
CA LEU A 21 4.32 8.69 14.06
C LEU A 21 5.02 7.48 14.70
N GLY A 22 4.27 6.61 15.39
CA GLY A 22 4.82 5.39 15.98
C GLY A 22 5.44 4.46 14.93
N LEU A 23 4.74 4.25 13.81
CA LEU A 23 5.21 3.41 12.71
C LEU A 23 6.38 4.02 11.93
N GLN A 24 6.39 5.34 11.74
CA GLN A 24 7.44 6.01 10.97
C GLN A 24 8.72 6.20 11.77
N TRP A 25 8.61 6.43 13.09
CA TRP A 25 9.79 6.55 13.94
C TRP A 25 10.32 5.21 14.44
N GLY A 26 9.46 4.20 14.58
CA GLY A 26 9.84 2.86 14.98
C GLY A 26 10.77 2.19 13.98
N GLY A 27 11.95 1.76 14.42
CA GLY A 27 12.96 1.11 13.58
C GLY A 27 13.86 2.08 12.81
N SER A 28 13.35 3.25 12.44
CA SER A 28 14.14 4.27 11.74
C SER A 28 14.81 5.29 12.68
N THR A 29 14.01 6.09 13.40
CA THR A 29 14.53 7.19 14.25
C THR A 29 14.77 6.74 15.68
N TYR A 30 13.91 5.86 16.19
CA TYR A 30 14.02 5.28 17.52
C TYR A 30 13.89 3.75 17.42
N PRO A 31 14.60 2.99 18.28
CA PRO A 31 14.40 1.55 18.37
C PRO A 31 12.93 1.23 18.69
N TRP A 32 12.43 0.11 18.18
CA TRP A 32 11.07 -0.37 18.46
C TRP A 32 10.75 -0.49 19.96
N ASN A 33 11.76 -0.78 20.79
CA ASN A 33 11.65 -0.87 22.25
C ASN A 33 11.75 0.50 22.97
N SER A 34 11.78 1.61 22.23
CA SER A 34 11.79 2.94 22.83
C SER A 34 10.45 3.24 23.50
N VAL A 35 10.50 3.77 24.72
CA VAL A 35 9.32 4.22 25.47
C VAL A 35 8.43 5.15 24.62
N ARG A 36 9.03 5.99 23.76
CA ARG A 36 8.29 6.91 22.88
C ARG A 36 7.46 6.16 21.83
N VAL A 37 8.05 5.18 21.16
CA VAL A 37 7.37 4.39 20.11
C VAL A 37 6.25 3.56 20.73
N ILE A 38 6.53 2.86 21.84
CA ILE A 38 5.54 2.06 22.55
C ILE A 38 4.39 2.94 23.05
N ALA A 39 4.69 4.12 23.63
CA ALA A 39 3.66 5.04 24.11
C ALA A 39 2.76 5.54 22.98
N LEU A 40 3.32 5.88 21.81
CA LEU A 40 2.55 6.31 20.64
C LEU A 40 1.63 5.19 20.12
N LEU A 41 2.13 3.95 20.03
CA LEU A 41 1.34 2.80 19.57
C LEU A 41 0.23 2.43 20.57
N VAL A 42 0.54 2.42 21.87
CA VAL A 42 -0.46 2.16 22.92
C VAL A 42 -1.53 3.26 22.92
N LEU A 43 -1.12 4.53 22.81
CA LEU A 43 -2.05 5.65 22.72
C LEU A 43 -2.93 5.55 21.47
N ALA A 44 -2.38 5.17 20.32
CA ALA A 44 -3.16 4.91 19.12
C ALA A 44 -4.20 3.80 19.34
N CYS A 45 -3.83 2.68 19.98
CA CYS A 45 -4.79 1.62 20.33
C CYS A 45 -5.90 2.12 21.27
N VAL A 46 -5.55 2.88 22.30
CA VAL A 46 -6.54 3.45 23.24
C VAL A 46 -7.48 4.41 22.53
N LEU A 47 -6.96 5.29 21.67
CA LEU A 47 -7.77 6.24 20.88
C LEU A 47 -8.62 5.53 19.83
N ALA A 48 -8.14 4.45 19.21
CA ALA A 48 -8.91 3.62 18.29
C ALA A 48 -10.09 2.95 19.01
N ILE A 49 -9.85 2.37 20.19
CA ILE A 49 -10.91 1.78 21.02
C ILE A 49 -11.92 2.86 21.41
N ALA A 50 -11.47 4.02 21.88
CA ALA A 50 -12.33 5.14 22.22
C ALA A 50 -13.16 5.62 21.02
N PHE A 51 -12.56 5.72 19.83
CA PHE A 51 -13.26 6.06 18.59
C PHE A 51 -14.33 5.04 18.25
N ILE A 52 -14.03 3.73 18.31
CA ILE A 52 -15.00 2.66 18.05
C ILE A 52 -16.18 2.76 19.03
N PHE A 53 -15.92 2.95 20.33
CA PHE A 53 -16.97 3.14 21.33
C PHE A 53 -17.83 4.38 21.03
N MET A 54 -17.21 5.51 20.65
CA MET A 54 -17.94 6.71 20.24
C MET A 54 -18.82 6.45 19.01
N GLN A 55 -18.31 5.75 18.00
CA GLN A 55 -19.09 5.42 16.80
C GLN A 55 -20.29 4.52 17.13
N ILE A 56 -20.12 3.50 18.00
CA ILE A 56 -21.23 2.63 18.44
C ILE A 56 -22.26 3.42 19.25
N TRP A 57 -21.80 4.28 20.16
CA TRP A 57 -22.68 5.12 20.99
C TRP A 57 -23.50 6.11 20.13
N PHE A 58 -22.84 6.82 19.21
CA PHE A 58 -23.51 7.76 18.31
C PHE A 58 -24.41 7.05 17.30
N SER A 59 -24.08 5.83 16.86
CA SER A 59 -24.96 5.03 16.01
C SER A 59 -26.27 4.63 16.70
N THR A 60 -26.31 4.63 18.03
CA THR A 60 -27.50 4.26 18.82
C THR A 60 -28.34 5.49 19.19
N SER A 61 -27.76 6.69 19.14
CA SER A 61 -28.43 7.95 19.49
C SER A 61 -29.06 8.63 18.26
N PRO A 62 -30.39 8.87 18.21
CA PRO A 62 -31.08 9.44 17.05
C PRO A 62 -30.68 10.87 16.66
N GLN A 63 -29.94 11.58 17.51
CA GLN A 63 -29.68 13.02 17.38
C GLN A 63 -28.27 13.39 16.91
N THR A 64 -27.34 12.43 16.79
CA THR A 64 -25.93 12.70 16.45
C THR A 64 -25.52 11.96 15.17
N SER A 65 -24.82 12.65 14.26
CA SER A 65 -24.33 12.01 13.04
C SER A 65 -22.99 11.33 13.33
N ALA A 66 -22.94 10.00 13.38
CA ALA A 66 -21.66 9.28 13.45
C ALA A 66 -20.72 9.68 12.30
N THR A 67 -19.41 9.72 12.59
CA THR A 67 -18.35 9.98 11.59
C THR A 67 -18.38 8.94 10.46
N ILE A 68 -18.61 7.67 10.80
CA ILE A 68 -18.82 6.59 9.83
C ILE A 68 -20.31 6.19 9.87
N PRO A 69 -21.10 6.51 8.82
CA PRO A 69 -22.51 6.13 8.76
C PRO A 69 -22.74 4.62 8.88
N ALA A 70 -23.85 4.23 9.51
CA ALA A 70 -24.24 2.83 9.64
C ALA A 70 -24.44 2.13 8.29
N SER A 71 -24.77 2.87 7.21
CA SER A 71 -24.84 2.36 5.84
C SER A 71 -23.50 1.78 5.37
N ILE A 72 -22.38 2.41 5.75
CA ILE A 72 -21.03 1.92 5.45
C ILE A 72 -20.73 0.67 6.27
N VAL A 73 -20.95 0.74 7.59
CA VAL A 73 -20.64 -0.36 8.51
C VAL A 73 -21.40 -1.63 8.15
N LYS A 74 -22.67 -1.48 7.74
CA LYS A 74 -23.56 -2.60 7.40
C LYS A 74 -23.37 -3.14 5.98
N THR A 75 -22.49 -2.57 5.15
CA THR A 75 -22.25 -3.01 3.77
C THR A 75 -20.92 -3.76 3.70
N PRO A 76 -20.89 -5.12 3.76
CA PRO A 76 -19.65 -5.89 3.81
C PRO A 76 -18.74 -5.66 2.60
N SER A 77 -19.32 -5.42 1.43
CA SER A 77 -18.56 -5.14 0.20
C SER A 77 -17.72 -3.87 0.26
N VAL A 78 -18.07 -2.87 1.10
CA VAL A 78 -17.21 -1.70 1.32
C VAL A 78 -15.94 -2.09 2.07
N TRP A 79 -16.02 -3.00 3.04
CA TRP A 79 -14.86 -3.51 3.76
C TRP A 79 -14.00 -4.45 2.92
N LEU A 80 -14.61 -5.23 2.01
CA LEU A 80 -13.88 -6.04 1.02
C LEU A 80 -13.18 -5.16 -0.03
N ALA A 81 -13.83 -4.09 -0.47
CA ALA A 81 -13.20 -3.08 -1.32
C ALA A 81 -12.05 -2.36 -0.61
N ALA A 82 -12.21 -2.07 0.69
CA ALA A 82 -11.16 -1.49 1.52
C ALA A 82 -9.96 -2.44 1.70
N SER A 83 -10.19 -3.74 1.94
CA SER A 83 -9.12 -4.73 2.06
C SER A 83 -8.37 -4.93 0.74
N TYR A 84 -9.10 -4.91 -0.38
CA TYR A 84 -8.52 -4.88 -1.72
C TYR A 84 -7.62 -3.64 -1.92
N ALA A 85 -8.16 -2.45 -1.60
CA ALA A 85 -7.42 -1.19 -1.73
C ALA A 85 -6.14 -1.19 -0.88
N MET A 86 -6.22 -1.70 0.35
CA MET A 86 -5.09 -1.87 1.24
C MET A 86 -3.99 -2.75 0.62
N CYS A 87 -4.37 -3.89 0.03
CA CYS A 87 -3.41 -4.81 -0.59
C CYS A 87 -2.73 -4.19 -1.82
N MET A 88 -3.52 -3.58 -2.71
CA MET A 88 -3.00 -2.95 -3.94
C MET A 88 -2.06 -1.80 -3.62
N THR A 89 -2.46 -0.91 -2.70
CA THR A 89 -1.64 0.24 -2.31
C THR A 89 -0.40 -0.17 -1.53
N GLY A 90 -0.51 -1.14 -0.62
CA GLY A 90 0.65 -1.69 0.09
C GLY A 90 1.70 -2.25 -0.87
N GLY A 91 1.28 -3.09 -1.83
CA GLY A 91 2.17 -3.64 -2.85
C GLY A 91 2.80 -2.58 -3.74
N LEU A 92 2.02 -1.58 -4.17
CA LEU A 92 2.49 -0.45 -4.97
C LEU A 92 3.59 0.35 -4.26
N TYR A 93 3.37 0.72 -2.99
CA TYR A 93 4.33 1.55 -2.25
C TYR A 93 5.62 0.80 -1.92
N ILE A 94 5.55 -0.50 -1.63
CA ILE A 94 6.76 -1.33 -1.51
C ILE A 94 7.55 -1.32 -2.82
N ALA A 95 6.88 -1.53 -3.96
CA ALA A 95 7.55 -1.53 -5.26
C ALA A 95 8.17 -0.15 -5.59
N ILE A 96 7.45 0.95 -5.38
CA ILE A 96 7.93 2.30 -5.62
C ILE A 96 9.14 2.63 -4.74
N LEU A 97 9.19 2.14 -3.51
CA LEU A 97 10.29 2.41 -2.60
C LEU A 97 11.52 1.54 -2.91
N TYR A 98 11.33 0.22 -3.08
CA TYR A 98 12.45 -0.72 -3.10
C TYR A 98 13.03 -1.00 -4.49
N ILE A 99 12.24 -0.83 -5.57
CA ILE A 99 12.78 -1.00 -6.94
C ILE A 99 13.89 0.04 -7.22
N PRO A 100 13.71 1.34 -6.99
CA PRO A 100 14.77 2.32 -7.22
C PRO A 100 15.99 2.07 -6.35
N ILE A 101 15.79 1.69 -5.08
CA ILE A 101 16.88 1.36 -4.16
C ILE A 101 17.71 0.19 -4.70
N TRP A 102 17.06 -0.83 -5.27
CA TRP A 102 17.74 -1.95 -5.94
C TRP A 102 18.58 -1.48 -7.13
N PHE A 103 18.00 -0.70 -8.03
CA PHE A 103 18.74 -0.23 -9.20
C PHE A 103 19.85 0.77 -8.87
N GLN A 104 19.66 1.60 -7.84
CA GLN A 104 20.68 2.52 -7.35
C GLN A 104 21.87 1.76 -6.77
N ALA A 105 21.62 0.74 -5.95
CA ALA A 105 22.67 -0.05 -5.30
C ALA A 105 23.41 -0.99 -6.27
N ILE A 106 22.71 -1.61 -7.22
CA ILE A 106 23.27 -2.69 -8.05
C ILE A 106 23.83 -2.20 -9.38
N GLN A 107 23.29 -1.12 -9.96
CA GLN A 107 23.74 -0.61 -11.26
C GLN A 107 24.53 0.71 -11.18
N ASP A 108 24.94 1.12 -9.98
CA ASP A 108 25.62 2.40 -9.72
C ASP A 108 24.95 3.59 -10.41
N LYS A 109 23.61 3.54 -10.52
CA LYS A 109 22.85 4.64 -11.12
C LYS A 109 22.79 5.78 -10.11
N SER A 110 22.92 7.00 -10.60
CA SER A 110 22.61 8.18 -9.78
C SER A 110 21.18 8.08 -9.24
N SER A 111 20.92 8.69 -8.09
CA SER A 111 19.58 8.75 -7.48
C SER A 111 18.50 9.26 -8.45
N LEU A 112 18.88 10.19 -9.34
CA LEU A 112 17.99 10.70 -10.40
C LEU A 112 17.79 9.67 -11.52
N GLY A 113 18.83 8.90 -11.87
CA GLY A 113 18.76 7.79 -12.82
C GLY A 113 17.89 6.63 -12.35
N SER A 114 17.96 6.27 -11.07
CA SER A 114 17.16 5.18 -10.48
C SER A 114 15.68 5.56 -10.32
N ALA A 115 15.36 6.84 -10.12
CA ALA A 115 13.97 7.30 -10.12
C ALA A 115 13.33 7.23 -11.52
N MET A 116 14.09 7.55 -12.59
CA MET A 116 13.61 7.39 -13.97
C MET A 116 13.30 5.93 -14.34
N ILE A 117 13.87 4.97 -13.63
CA ILE A 117 13.61 3.53 -13.85
C ILE A 117 12.16 3.14 -13.49
N LEU A 118 11.45 3.92 -12.67
CA LEU A 118 10.03 3.72 -12.36
C LEU A 118 9.08 4.17 -13.48
N THR A 119 9.58 4.86 -14.50
CA THR A 119 8.75 5.39 -15.59
C THR A 119 7.84 4.33 -16.22
N PRO A 120 8.29 3.09 -16.51
CA PRO A 120 7.43 2.06 -17.08
C PRO A 120 6.28 1.66 -16.14
N LEU A 121 6.54 1.55 -14.83
CA LEU A 121 5.53 1.25 -13.83
C LEU A 121 4.46 2.35 -13.79
N ILE A 122 4.90 3.61 -13.68
CA ILE A 122 3.98 4.76 -13.61
C ILE A 122 3.20 4.90 -14.92
N ALA A 123 3.84 4.70 -16.07
CA ALA A 123 3.18 4.74 -17.37
C ALA A 123 2.09 3.65 -17.48
N GLY A 124 2.40 2.41 -17.10
CA GLY A 124 1.41 1.33 -17.06
C GLY A 124 0.25 1.64 -16.13
N TYR A 125 0.56 2.15 -14.93
CA TYR A 125 -0.45 2.57 -13.95
C TYR A 125 -1.39 3.64 -14.49
N VAL A 126 -0.86 4.74 -15.03
CA VAL A 126 -1.66 5.85 -15.55
C VAL A 126 -2.49 5.41 -16.75
N LEU A 127 -1.88 4.74 -17.75
CA LEU A 127 -2.59 4.32 -18.95
C LEU A 127 -3.70 3.32 -18.63
N CYS A 128 -3.42 2.30 -17.82
CA CYS A 128 -4.42 1.30 -17.48
C CYS A 128 -5.48 1.82 -16.51
N SER A 129 -5.21 2.81 -15.66
CA SER A 129 -6.26 3.42 -14.83
C SER A 129 -7.31 4.15 -15.67
N ILE A 130 -6.90 4.83 -16.74
CA ILE A 130 -7.82 5.46 -17.69
C ILE A 130 -8.64 4.38 -18.41
N ILE A 131 -7.98 3.35 -18.93
CA ILE A 131 -8.65 2.24 -19.62
C ILE A 131 -9.64 1.54 -18.69
N ALA A 132 -9.27 1.32 -17.43
CA ALA A 132 -10.10 0.70 -16.43
C ALA A 132 -11.31 1.56 -16.07
N GLY A 133 -11.15 2.88 -15.94
CA GLY A 133 -12.27 3.79 -15.72
C GLY A 133 -13.27 3.75 -16.88
N ILE A 134 -12.78 3.75 -18.13
CA ILE A 134 -13.60 3.64 -19.34
C ILE A 134 -14.30 2.27 -19.37
N LEU A 135 -13.57 1.18 -19.13
CA LEU A 135 -14.10 -0.17 -19.12
C LEU A 135 -15.17 -0.35 -18.06
N THR A 136 -14.90 0.09 -16.83
CA THR A 136 -15.85 0.03 -15.71
C THR A 136 -17.09 0.84 -16.05
N SER A 137 -16.96 2.07 -16.53
CA SER A 137 -18.09 2.92 -16.94
C SER A 137 -18.93 2.30 -18.06
N PHE A 138 -18.28 1.75 -19.09
CA PHE A 138 -18.95 1.14 -20.23
C PHE A 138 -19.62 -0.19 -19.88
N ALA A 139 -18.90 -1.09 -19.19
CA ALA A 139 -19.41 -2.39 -18.77
C ALA A 139 -20.49 -2.26 -17.69
N GLY A 140 -20.43 -1.20 -16.87
CA GLY A 140 -21.33 -0.99 -15.73
C GLY A 140 -21.00 -1.88 -14.52
N TYR A 141 -19.82 -2.52 -14.49
CA TYR A 141 -19.37 -3.38 -13.39
C TYR A 141 -17.90 -3.12 -13.07
N TYR A 142 -17.56 -3.04 -11.78
CA TYR A 142 -16.19 -2.86 -11.30
C TYR A 142 -15.41 -4.19 -11.16
N ASN A 143 -16.11 -5.31 -10.96
CA ASN A 143 -15.49 -6.62 -10.67
C ASN A 143 -14.53 -7.09 -11.78
N PRO A 144 -14.83 -6.96 -13.09
CA PRO A 144 -13.90 -7.39 -14.14
C PRO A 144 -12.55 -6.65 -14.09
N ALA A 145 -12.57 -5.34 -13.87
CA ALA A 145 -11.35 -4.54 -13.75
C ALA A 145 -10.57 -4.90 -12.46
N MET A 146 -11.25 -5.19 -11.35
CA MET A 146 -10.61 -5.71 -10.13
C MET A 146 -9.93 -7.06 -10.37
N LEU A 147 -10.57 -7.97 -11.11
CA LEU A 147 -10.01 -9.30 -11.42
C LEU A 147 -8.76 -9.17 -12.30
N ILE A 148 -8.84 -8.38 -13.37
CA ILE A 148 -7.70 -8.10 -14.24
C ILE A 148 -6.57 -7.47 -13.41
N GLY A 149 -6.91 -6.47 -12.58
CA GLY A 149 -5.94 -5.81 -11.71
C GLY A 149 -5.23 -6.78 -10.77
N THR A 150 -5.96 -7.64 -10.09
CA THR A 150 -5.42 -8.68 -9.19
C THR A 150 -4.43 -9.59 -9.90
N VAL A 151 -4.85 -10.18 -11.04
CA VAL A 151 -4.04 -11.15 -11.77
C VAL A 151 -2.76 -10.51 -12.32
N LEU A 152 -2.90 -9.36 -12.98
CA LEU A 152 -1.75 -8.66 -13.56
C LEU A 152 -0.78 -8.17 -12.48
N THR A 153 -1.28 -7.72 -11.33
CA THR A 153 -0.44 -7.27 -10.22
C THR A 153 0.33 -8.45 -9.63
N ALA A 154 -0.35 -9.56 -9.33
CA ALA A 154 0.29 -10.76 -8.78
C ALA A 154 1.36 -11.33 -9.73
N VAL A 155 1.05 -11.42 -11.03
CA VAL A 155 2.02 -11.89 -12.05
C VAL A 155 3.17 -10.88 -12.19
N GLY A 156 2.87 -9.58 -12.28
CA GLY A 156 3.85 -8.51 -12.41
C GLY A 156 4.84 -8.48 -11.25
N THR A 157 4.34 -8.51 -10.01
CA THR A 157 5.20 -8.57 -8.83
C THR A 157 5.98 -9.88 -8.75
N GLY A 158 5.37 -11.01 -9.09
CA GLY A 158 6.06 -12.30 -9.11
C GLY A 158 7.20 -12.35 -10.14
N LEU A 159 7.07 -11.65 -11.27
CA LEU A 159 8.18 -11.49 -12.21
C LEU A 159 9.25 -10.53 -11.67
N LEU A 160 8.87 -9.45 -10.99
CA LEU A 160 9.81 -8.53 -10.35
C LEU A 160 10.68 -9.23 -9.29
N THR A 161 10.16 -10.24 -8.58
CA THR A 161 10.96 -11.03 -7.61
C THR A 161 11.99 -11.95 -8.28
N THR A 162 11.95 -12.11 -9.61
CA THR A 162 12.94 -12.92 -10.36
C THR A 162 14.09 -12.10 -10.94
N ILE A 163 14.12 -10.79 -10.68
CA ILE A 163 15.18 -9.92 -11.17
C ILE A 163 16.50 -10.27 -10.49
N THR A 164 17.52 -10.43 -11.32
CA THR A 164 18.93 -10.58 -10.95
C THR A 164 19.75 -9.43 -11.52
N PRO A 165 20.98 -9.18 -11.04
CA PRO A 165 21.87 -8.15 -11.59
C PRO A 165 22.09 -8.26 -13.11
N ASP A 166 22.10 -9.48 -13.66
CA ASP A 166 22.28 -9.76 -15.10
C ASP A 166 21.00 -9.64 -15.94
N THR A 167 19.88 -9.24 -15.33
CA THR A 167 18.58 -9.17 -16.02
C THR A 167 18.59 -8.09 -17.09
N LYS A 168 18.31 -8.51 -18.33
CA LYS A 168 18.22 -7.61 -19.49
C LYS A 168 17.23 -6.47 -19.26
N ILE A 169 17.56 -5.28 -19.78
CA ILE A 169 16.76 -4.06 -19.64
C ILE A 169 15.30 -4.26 -20.06
N ALA A 170 15.08 -4.89 -21.22
CA ALA A 170 13.73 -5.16 -21.73
C ALA A 170 12.86 -6.02 -20.78
N LYS A 171 13.47 -6.95 -20.03
CA LYS A 171 12.72 -7.82 -19.10
C LYS A 171 12.18 -7.03 -17.92
N TRP A 172 13.03 -6.30 -17.20
CA TRP A 172 12.57 -5.56 -16.03
C TRP A 172 11.62 -4.41 -16.41
N ILE A 173 11.78 -3.79 -17.58
CA ILE A 173 10.81 -2.81 -18.11
C ILE A 173 9.45 -3.47 -18.30
N GLY A 174 9.41 -4.65 -18.92
CA GLY A 174 8.17 -5.41 -19.12
C GLY A 174 7.51 -5.82 -17.81
N TYR A 175 8.30 -6.24 -16.81
CA TYR A 175 7.79 -6.63 -15.49
C TYR A 175 7.18 -5.43 -14.74
N GLN A 176 7.86 -4.28 -14.78
CA GLN A 176 7.34 -3.04 -14.20
C GLN A 176 6.07 -2.56 -14.90
N LEU A 177 6.03 -2.63 -16.24
CA LEU A 177 4.84 -2.27 -17.01
C LEU A 177 3.67 -3.18 -16.64
N LEU A 178 3.88 -4.50 -16.57
CA LEU A 178 2.83 -5.45 -16.21
C LEU A 178 2.28 -5.20 -14.81
N PHE A 179 3.16 -4.98 -13.84
CA PHE A 179 2.78 -4.64 -12.47
C PHE A 179 2.01 -3.31 -12.43
N GLY A 180 2.53 -2.27 -13.08
CA GLY A 180 1.89 -0.97 -13.20
C GLY A 180 0.49 -1.06 -13.82
N CYS A 181 0.34 -1.82 -14.91
CA CYS A 181 -0.94 -2.08 -15.54
C CYS A 181 -1.93 -2.73 -14.57
N GLY A 182 -1.50 -3.74 -13.81
CA GLY A 182 -2.34 -4.41 -12.81
C GLY A 182 -2.82 -3.45 -11.72
N ILE A 183 -1.91 -2.64 -11.19
CA ILE A 183 -2.28 -1.59 -10.24
C ILE A 183 -3.26 -0.61 -10.89
N GLY A 184 -3.01 -0.16 -12.13
CA GLY A 184 -3.89 0.75 -12.86
C GLY A 184 -5.31 0.23 -13.00
N PHE A 185 -5.48 -1.05 -13.35
CA PHE A 185 -6.80 -1.68 -13.45
C PHE A 185 -7.54 -1.74 -12.11
N GLY A 186 -6.82 -1.99 -11.02
CA GLY A 186 -7.41 -2.19 -9.70
C GLY A 186 -7.61 -0.94 -8.85
N PHE A 187 -6.69 0.02 -8.91
CA PHE A 187 -6.53 1.05 -7.88
C PHE A 187 -7.79 1.90 -7.65
N GLY A 188 -8.48 2.28 -8.73
CA GLY A 188 -9.71 3.09 -8.64
C GLY A 188 -10.99 2.31 -8.32
N GLN A 189 -10.98 0.98 -8.47
CA GLN A 189 -12.20 0.15 -8.39
C GLN A 189 -12.89 0.19 -7.02
N PRO A 190 -12.17 0.19 -5.88
CA PRO A 190 -12.79 0.34 -4.56
C PRO A 190 -13.69 1.56 -4.42
N SER A 191 -13.32 2.69 -5.04
CA SER A 191 -14.15 3.89 -5.04
C SER A 191 -15.42 3.70 -5.88
N TYR A 192 -15.37 2.94 -6.98
CA TYR A 192 -16.58 2.57 -7.74
C TYR A 192 -17.52 1.67 -6.92
N VAL A 193 -16.98 0.74 -6.12
CA VAL A 193 -17.79 -0.08 -5.20
C VAL A 193 -18.58 0.80 -4.24
N VAL A 194 -17.91 1.75 -3.59
CA VAL A 194 -18.54 2.69 -2.67
C VAL A 194 -19.62 3.53 -3.36
N GLN A 195 -19.30 4.09 -4.54
CA GLN A 195 -20.24 4.89 -5.33
C GLN A 195 -21.49 4.11 -5.76
N THR A 196 -21.36 2.79 -5.94
CA THR A 196 -22.46 1.92 -6.41
C THR A 196 -23.34 1.40 -5.28
N LEU A 197 -22.75 1.16 -4.10
CA LEU A 197 -23.43 0.46 -3.01
C LEU A 197 -23.97 1.39 -1.93
N LEU A 198 -23.42 2.60 -1.80
CA LEU A 198 -23.87 3.56 -0.79
C LEU A 198 -24.89 4.53 -1.37
N PRO A 199 -25.81 5.06 -0.52
CA PRO A 199 -26.62 6.21 -0.87
C PRO A 199 -25.73 7.43 -1.18
N ASP A 200 -26.11 8.27 -2.16
CA ASP A 200 -25.32 9.44 -2.62
C ASP A 200 -24.80 10.33 -1.49
N ARG A 201 -25.61 10.51 -0.44
CA ARG A 201 -25.25 11.29 0.76
C ARG A 201 -24.06 10.74 1.55
N ASP A 202 -23.80 9.43 1.48
CA ASP A 202 -22.76 8.73 2.23
C ASP A 202 -21.55 8.36 1.36
N VAL A 203 -21.67 8.49 0.02
CA VAL A 203 -20.58 8.22 -0.95
C VAL A 203 -19.30 9.01 -0.64
N PRO A 204 -19.32 10.34 -0.38
CA PRO A 204 -18.10 11.07 -0.06
C PRO A 204 -17.37 10.50 1.15
N ILE A 205 -18.12 10.13 2.20
CA ILE A 205 -17.56 9.56 3.43
C ILE A 205 -16.92 8.20 3.15
N GLY A 206 -17.58 7.35 2.36
CA GLY A 206 -17.03 6.05 1.98
C GLY A 206 -15.76 6.16 1.13
N VAL A 207 -15.70 7.10 0.18
CA VAL A 207 -14.50 7.31 -0.66
C VAL A 207 -13.35 7.86 0.18
N THR A 208 -13.63 8.76 1.13
CA THR A 208 -12.64 9.21 2.11
C THR A 208 -12.13 8.05 2.97
N LEU A 209 -13.00 7.14 3.40
CA LEU A 209 -12.59 5.95 4.15
C LEU A 209 -11.65 5.05 3.35
N ILE A 210 -11.96 4.77 2.08
CA ILE A 210 -11.07 3.98 1.21
C ILE A 210 -9.70 4.68 1.07
N THR A 211 -9.68 5.98 0.80
CA THR A 211 -8.44 6.75 0.69
C THR A 211 -7.64 6.74 1.99
N LEU A 212 -8.31 6.86 3.14
CA LEU A 212 -7.67 6.77 4.45
C LEU A 212 -6.99 5.41 4.64
N ILE A 213 -7.70 4.32 4.32
CA ILE A 213 -7.17 2.95 4.44
C ILE A 213 -5.98 2.74 3.51
N GLN A 214 -6.01 3.28 2.28
CA GLN A 214 -4.88 3.22 1.36
C GLN A 214 -3.64 3.95 1.91
N ASN A 215 -3.81 5.14 2.49
CA ASN A 215 -2.69 5.90 3.08
C ASN A 215 -2.10 5.19 4.31
N LEU A 216 -2.96 4.59 5.14
CA LEU A 216 -2.52 3.74 6.25
C LEU A 216 -1.76 2.51 5.75
N ALA A 217 -2.29 1.84 4.73
CA ALA A 217 -1.66 0.67 4.12
C ALA A 217 -0.25 0.99 3.60
N ALA A 218 -0.11 2.10 2.86
CA ALA A 218 1.18 2.56 2.36
C ALA A 218 2.20 2.69 3.50
N THR A 219 1.82 3.36 4.60
CA THR A 219 2.73 3.56 5.74
C THR A 219 3.05 2.24 6.44
N ILE A 220 2.03 1.46 6.79
CA ILE A 220 2.19 0.19 7.52
C ILE A 220 3.09 -0.78 6.74
N PHE A 221 2.81 -0.99 5.45
CA PHE A 221 3.54 -1.97 4.67
C PHE A 221 4.94 -1.51 4.29
N VAL A 222 5.19 -0.21 4.14
CA VAL A 222 6.55 0.32 4.01
C VAL A 222 7.36 0.07 5.29
N THR A 223 6.80 0.37 6.47
CA THR A 223 7.47 0.11 7.75
C THR A 223 7.77 -1.39 7.95
N VAL A 224 6.82 -2.26 7.60
CA VAL A 224 7.01 -3.72 7.65
C VAL A 224 8.10 -4.16 6.68
N ALA A 225 8.07 -3.66 5.44
CA ALA A 225 9.08 -3.94 4.43
C ALA A 225 10.48 -3.48 4.87
N GLN A 226 10.58 -2.32 5.50
CA GLN A 226 11.83 -1.80 6.06
C GLN A 226 12.38 -2.71 7.14
N THR A 227 11.54 -3.09 8.11
CA THR A 227 11.95 -3.98 9.20
C THR A 227 12.42 -5.34 8.67
N ILE A 228 11.72 -5.89 7.67
CA ILE A 228 12.10 -7.17 7.04
C ILE A 228 13.41 -7.02 6.26
N PHE A 229 13.55 -5.94 5.49
CA PHE A 229 14.76 -5.64 4.74
C PHE A 229 15.99 -5.54 5.66
N GLU A 230 15.91 -4.73 6.71
CA GLU A 230 16.98 -4.52 7.70
C GLU A 230 17.40 -5.84 8.38
N ASN A 231 16.42 -6.62 8.85
CA ASN A 231 16.68 -7.91 9.49
C ASN A 231 17.30 -8.91 8.51
N ASN A 232 16.78 -8.99 7.29
CA ASN A 232 17.29 -9.91 6.27
C ASN A 232 18.71 -9.53 5.85
N LEU A 233 18.97 -8.24 5.62
CA LEU A 233 20.29 -7.77 5.26
C LEU A 233 21.30 -8.02 6.38
N THR A 234 20.95 -7.68 7.62
CA THR A 234 21.81 -7.93 8.79
C THR A 234 22.18 -9.40 8.91
N THR A 235 21.20 -10.30 8.72
CA THR A 235 21.44 -11.75 8.75
C THR A 235 22.40 -12.20 7.65
N ARG A 236 22.32 -11.59 6.46
CA ARG A 236 23.21 -11.91 5.32
C ARG A 236 24.60 -11.30 5.44
N LEU A 237 24.72 -10.13 6.06
CA LEU A 237 26.00 -9.45 6.26
C LEU A 237 26.78 -10.00 7.46
N HIS A 238 26.12 -10.50 8.49
CA HIS A 238 26.77 -11.05 9.69
C HIS A 238 27.91 -12.06 9.40
N PRO A 239 27.75 -13.07 8.52
CA PRO A 239 28.85 -13.98 8.20
C PRO A 239 29.99 -13.31 7.42
N LEU A 240 29.71 -12.26 6.66
CA LEU A 240 30.74 -11.48 5.95
C LEU A 240 31.53 -10.66 6.95
N ILE A 241 30.85 -9.86 7.79
CA ILE A 241 31.47 -9.03 8.84
C ILE A 241 32.39 -9.87 9.75
N ALA A 242 31.93 -11.07 10.15
CA ALA A 242 32.72 -11.98 10.98
C ALA A 242 33.98 -12.53 10.28
N ALA A 243 34.01 -12.57 8.94
CA ALA A 243 35.16 -13.01 8.16
C ALA A 243 36.14 -11.87 7.82
N SER A 244 35.65 -10.63 7.73
CA SER A 244 36.38 -9.47 7.21
C SER A 244 37.18 -8.67 8.26
N ASP A 245 37.07 -9.01 9.55
CA ASP A 245 37.63 -8.26 10.69
C ASP A 245 37.20 -6.78 10.77
N VAL A 246 36.14 -6.41 10.02
CA VAL A 246 35.54 -5.07 10.02
C VAL A 246 34.67 -4.94 11.26
N SER A 247 35.29 -4.54 12.37
CA SER A 247 34.66 -4.54 13.71
C SER A 247 33.60 -3.45 13.92
N ASP A 248 33.46 -2.50 12.99
CA ASP A 248 32.68 -1.26 13.19
C ASP A 248 31.80 -0.92 11.97
N VAL A 249 31.10 -1.92 11.43
CA VAL A 249 30.08 -1.68 10.40
C VAL A 249 28.88 -1.02 11.06
N ASP A 250 28.62 0.23 10.70
CA ASP A 250 27.44 0.95 11.19
C ASP A 250 26.18 0.42 10.49
N LEU A 251 25.56 -0.60 11.11
CA LEU A 251 24.32 -1.22 10.65
C LEU A 251 23.14 -0.23 10.65
N SER A 252 23.25 0.93 11.31
CA SER A 252 22.21 1.97 11.23
C SER A 252 22.12 2.60 9.83
N LEU A 253 23.18 2.52 9.02
CA LEU A 253 23.20 2.98 7.62
C LEU A 253 22.37 2.09 6.68
N ILE A 254 21.98 0.89 7.12
CA ILE A 254 21.12 -0.03 6.36
C ILE A 254 19.73 0.58 6.15
N GLY A 255 19.19 1.30 7.14
CA GLY A 255 17.84 1.87 7.09
C GLY A 255 17.75 3.20 6.31
N SER A 256 18.87 3.91 6.12
CA SER A 256 18.89 5.28 5.61
C SER A 256 19.65 5.43 4.29
N VAL A 257 19.17 4.80 3.21
CA VAL A 257 19.60 5.08 1.81
C VAL A 257 21.10 4.84 1.54
N GLY A 258 21.85 4.30 2.52
CA GLY A 258 23.30 4.26 2.55
C GLY A 258 23.92 3.07 1.83
N ALA A 259 23.28 2.49 0.81
CA ALA A 259 23.81 1.32 0.11
C ALA A 259 25.29 1.50 -0.29
N THR A 260 25.61 2.62 -0.92
CA THR A 260 26.98 2.96 -1.34
C THR A 260 27.91 3.18 -0.14
N GLN A 261 27.45 3.87 0.90
CA GLN A 261 28.24 4.13 2.12
C GLN A 261 28.52 2.85 2.90
N LEU A 262 27.57 1.92 2.92
CA LEU A 262 27.69 0.60 3.54
C LEU A 262 28.68 -0.28 2.75
N ILE A 263 28.56 -0.30 1.42
CA ILE A 263 29.46 -1.07 0.55
C ILE A 263 30.90 -0.55 0.67
N ASP A 264 31.09 0.76 0.79
CA ASP A 264 32.43 1.36 0.87
C ASP A 264 33.17 1.04 2.17
N GLN A 265 32.48 0.59 3.22
CA GLN A 265 33.10 0.12 4.48
C GLN A 265 33.80 -1.23 4.33
N PHE A 266 33.47 -2.01 3.29
CA PHE A 266 34.09 -3.31 3.05
C PHE A 266 35.29 -3.22 2.11
N PRO A 267 36.32 -4.08 2.31
CA PRO A 267 37.43 -4.22 1.37
C PRO A 267 36.93 -4.51 -0.06
N ALA A 268 37.65 -3.99 -1.07
CA ALA A 268 37.26 -4.12 -2.47
C ALA A 268 37.04 -5.58 -2.93
N SER A 269 37.71 -6.54 -2.29
CA SER A 269 37.56 -7.99 -2.55
C SER A 269 36.20 -8.55 -2.15
N GLU A 270 35.50 -7.91 -1.21
CA GLU A 270 34.25 -8.42 -0.61
C GLU A 270 33.02 -7.64 -1.04
N ARG A 271 33.19 -6.47 -1.64
CA ARG A 271 32.10 -5.64 -2.19
C ARG A 271 31.13 -6.42 -3.08
N PRO A 272 31.56 -7.35 -3.97
CA PRO A 272 30.62 -8.17 -4.74
C PRO A 272 29.71 -9.04 -3.88
N MET A 273 30.20 -9.59 -2.77
CA MET A 273 29.40 -10.42 -1.85
C MET A 273 28.41 -9.56 -1.05
N VAL A 274 28.81 -8.35 -0.66
CA VAL A 274 27.93 -7.38 0.01
C VAL A 274 26.81 -6.92 -0.93
N LEU A 275 27.13 -6.65 -2.19
CA LEU A 275 26.17 -6.31 -3.23
C LEU A 275 25.17 -7.44 -3.49
N ASP A 276 25.61 -8.69 -3.52
CA ASP A 276 24.73 -9.85 -3.65
C ASP A 276 23.79 -10.00 -2.44
N ALA A 277 24.33 -9.86 -1.22
CA ALA A 277 23.53 -9.85 0.00
C ALA A 277 22.47 -8.74 0.00
N TYR A 278 22.84 -7.54 -0.45
CA TYR A 278 21.95 -6.38 -0.58
C TYR A 278 20.84 -6.62 -1.61
N SER A 279 21.22 -7.10 -2.79
CA SER A 279 20.28 -7.49 -3.86
C SER A 279 19.27 -8.52 -3.35
N ALA A 280 19.76 -9.58 -2.69
CA ALA A 280 18.92 -10.65 -2.18
C ALA A 280 17.95 -10.17 -1.09
N ALA A 281 18.37 -9.28 -0.20
CA ALA A 281 17.50 -8.70 0.84
C ALA A 281 16.39 -7.81 0.24
N LEU A 282 16.73 -7.01 -0.77
CA LEU A 282 15.75 -6.17 -1.48
C LEU A 282 14.74 -7.01 -2.26
N ILE A 283 15.20 -8.02 -3.00
CA ILE A 283 14.31 -8.95 -3.71
C ILE A 283 13.44 -9.71 -2.73
N TYR A 284 13.99 -10.12 -1.57
CA TYR A 284 13.21 -10.75 -0.50
C TYR A 284 12.07 -9.83 -0.01
N THR A 285 12.32 -8.53 0.08
CA THR A 285 11.32 -7.53 0.48
C THR A 285 10.17 -7.42 -0.53
N LEU A 286 10.43 -7.60 -1.82
CA LEU A 286 9.39 -7.61 -2.87
C LEU A 286 8.42 -8.80 -2.74
N TYR A 287 8.76 -9.89 -2.03
CA TYR A 287 7.81 -10.96 -1.75
C TYR A 287 6.62 -10.50 -0.90
N ILE A 288 6.78 -9.44 -0.10
CA ILE A 288 5.67 -8.84 0.66
C ILE A 288 4.66 -8.24 -0.33
N ALA A 289 5.15 -7.49 -1.33
CA ALA A 289 4.30 -6.95 -2.37
C ALA A 289 3.60 -8.06 -3.17
N LEU A 290 4.28 -9.18 -3.44
CA LEU A 290 3.68 -10.35 -4.07
C LEU A 290 2.58 -10.97 -3.19
N ALA A 291 2.85 -11.15 -1.90
CA ALA A 291 1.89 -11.69 -0.95
C ALA A 291 0.63 -10.82 -0.86
N LEU A 292 0.78 -9.49 -0.82
CA LEU A 292 -0.33 -8.55 -0.85
C LEU A 292 -1.11 -8.61 -2.16
N SER A 293 -0.40 -8.68 -3.29
CA SER A 293 -1.02 -8.79 -4.61
C SER A 293 -1.87 -10.06 -4.72
N CYS A 294 -1.37 -11.19 -4.20
CA CYS A 294 -2.15 -12.43 -4.11
C CYS A 294 -3.31 -12.30 -3.12
N ALA A 295 -3.11 -11.71 -1.95
CA ALA A 295 -4.15 -11.52 -0.94
C ALA A 295 -5.31 -10.62 -1.41
N SER A 296 -5.05 -9.71 -2.37
CA SER A 296 -6.07 -8.88 -2.98
C SER A 296 -7.20 -9.70 -3.63
N VAL A 297 -6.94 -10.96 -4.01
CA VAL A 297 -7.96 -11.88 -4.54
C VAL A 297 -9.14 -12.05 -3.59
N VAL A 298 -8.93 -11.96 -2.27
CA VAL A 298 -10.01 -12.05 -1.28
C VAL A 298 -10.99 -10.90 -1.46
N GLY A 299 -10.48 -9.66 -1.55
CA GLY A 299 -11.33 -8.50 -1.78
C GLY A 299 -12.07 -8.62 -3.11
N THR A 300 -11.40 -9.03 -4.19
CA THR A 300 -12.03 -9.15 -5.51
C THR A 300 -13.06 -10.27 -5.61
N ALA A 301 -12.77 -11.45 -5.06
CA ALA A 301 -13.62 -12.63 -5.20
C ALA A 301 -14.94 -12.51 -4.41
N PHE A 302 -14.91 -11.83 -3.26
CA PHE A 302 -16.07 -11.70 -2.38
C PHE A 302 -16.82 -10.38 -2.53
N THR A 303 -16.29 -9.39 -3.25
CA THR A 303 -17.05 -8.15 -3.51
C THR A 303 -18.25 -8.45 -4.40
N GLU A 304 -19.42 -7.91 -4.02
CA GLU A 304 -20.69 -8.14 -4.70
C GLU A 304 -20.60 -7.73 -6.18
N TRP A 305 -21.34 -8.42 -7.05
CA TRP A 305 -21.45 -8.05 -8.46
C TRP A 305 -22.73 -7.24 -8.64
N LYS A 306 -22.61 -5.91 -8.55
CA LYS A 306 -23.75 -5.00 -8.72
C LYS A 306 -23.53 -4.06 -9.88
N SER A 307 -24.59 -3.87 -10.67
CA SER A 307 -24.57 -2.93 -11.79
C SER A 307 -24.52 -1.49 -11.30
N MET A 308 -23.64 -0.70 -11.87
CA MET A 308 -23.54 0.74 -11.64
C MET A 308 -24.63 1.53 -12.39
N LYS A 309 -25.33 0.90 -13.35
CA LYS A 309 -26.31 1.57 -14.22
C LYS A 309 -27.74 1.54 -13.69
N SER A 310 -28.00 0.81 -12.60
CA SER A 310 -29.37 0.63 -12.11
C SER A 310 -29.95 1.86 -11.41
N SER A 311 -29.13 2.86 -11.00
CA SER A 311 -29.66 4.09 -10.40
C SER A 311 -30.24 5.06 -11.41
N GLU A 312 -29.85 4.98 -12.70
CA GLU A 312 -30.39 5.86 -13.75
C GLU A 312 -31.75 5.38 -14.29
N SER A 313 -32.01 4.06 -14.27
CA SER A 313 -33.26 3.50 -14.81
C SER A 313 -34.48 3.81 -13.94
N ASP A 314 -34.32 3.87 -12.61
CA ASP A 314 -35.45 4.07 -11.69
C ASP A 314 -35.91 5.53 -11.67
N VAL A 315 -34.99 6.49 -11.87
CA VAL A 315 -35.32 7.94 -11.92
C VAL A 315 -36.11 8.31 -13.17
N ASN A 316 -35.89 7.61 -14.28
CA ASN A 316 -36.53 7.91 -15.56
C ASN A 316 -37.94 7.34 -15.69
N ILE A 317 -38.29 6.31 -14.91
CA ILE A 317 -39.64 5.74 -14.88
C ILE A 317 -40.57 6.64 -14.05
N ASP A 318 -40.10 7.15 -12.91
CA ASP A 318 -40.87 8.05 -12.04
C ASP A 318 -41.18 9.42 -12.67
N GLN A 319 -40.40 9.86 -13.67
CA GLN A 319 -40.65 11.11 -14.42
C GLN A 319 -41.55 10.92 -15.65
N VAL A 320 -41.81 9.69 -16.08
CA VAL A 320 -42.71 9.40 -17.20
C VAL A 320 -44.13 9.07 -16.71
N GLU A 321 -44.29 8.74 -15.42
CA GLU A 321 -45.59 8.50 -14.77
C GLU A 321 -46.19 9.74 -14.05
N GLN A 322 -45.57 10.92 -14.15
CA GLN A 322 -46.12 12.20 -13.68
C GLN A 322 -46.46 13.15 -14.84
#